data_AF-A0A927A8C6-F1
#
_entry.id   AF-A0A927A8C6-F1
#
_cell.length_a   1.000
_cell.length_b   1.000
_cell.length_c   1.000
_cell.angle_alpha   90.00
_cell.angle_beta   90.00
_cell.angle_gamma   90.00
#
_symmetry.space_group_name_H-M   'P 1'
#
loop_
_entity.id
_entity.type
_entity.pdbx_description
1 polymer ?
#
loop_
_entity_poly.entity_id
_entity_poly.type
_entity_poly.pdbx_seq_one_letter_code
_entity_poly.pdbx_strand_id
1 'polypeptide(L)'
;MSYINRVGDDLIPPEPAIASRVSEYRDRVRWGPIISGVLVALATQFILSSLFGAIGAGTIAQSGAPRTITPEIATNVGLWSTVALLISLFIGGWVTTRACGPMNRNTALLNGAILWATTLAVSSFLLANGVWGAFGVAAPNTAVVINQVPQQNLPRLTAEQARDIAAATSRALLWFVFGSLLGLASALMGAVVGARTPRTNSYNP
;
A
#
# COMPACT_ATOMS: atom_id res chain seq x y z
N MET A 1 32.04 -55.86 55.94
CA MET A 1 32.85 -55.69 54.72
C MET A 1 32.32 -56.62 53.65
N SER A 2 31.66 -56.10 52.62
CA SER A 2 31.62 -56.73 51.30
C SER A 2 31.29 -55.65 50.29
N TYR A 3 32.24 -55.40 49.39
CA TYR A 3 32.13 -54.45 48.30
C TYR A 3 31.26 -55.08 47.22
N ILE A 4 30.09 -54.50 46.94
CA ILE A 4 29.40 -54.76 45.67
C ILE A 4 29.90 -53.71 44.70
N ASN A 5 30.87 -54.11 43.89
CA ASN A 5 31.24 -53.44 42.64
C ASN A 5 30.01 -53.43 41.73
N ARG A 6 29.38 -52.26 41.57
CA ARG A 6 28.53 -51.99 40.41
C ARG A 6 29.47 -51.66 39.25
N VAL A 7 29.89 -52.71 38.54
CA VAL A 7 30.51 -52.56 37.22
C VAL A 7 29.36 -52.26 36.26
N GLY A 8 29.30 -51.02 35.79
CA GLY A 8 28.21 -50.56 34.93
C GLY A 8 27.87 -49.08 35.14
N ASP A 9 28.87 -48.25 35.43
CA ASP A 9 28.84 -46.87 34.96
C ASP A 9 28.97 -46.92 33.43
N ASP A 10 27.88 -47.33 32.76
CA ASP A 10 27.59 -46.87 31.41
C ASP A 10 27.27 -45.38 31.53
N LEU A 11 28.33 -44.61 31.76
CA LEU A 11 28.39 -43.22 31.36
C LEU A 11 28.31 -43.23 29.84
N ILE A 12 27.11 -43.45 29.31
CA ILE A 12 26.75 -42.89 28.01
C ILE A 12 27.09 -41.41 28.19
N PRO A 13 28.15 -40.87 27.55
CA PRO A 13 28.34 -39.43 27.54
C PRO A 13 27.00 -38.89 27.07
N PRO A 14 26.41 -37.84 27.69
CA PRO A 14 25.23 -37.25 27.11
C PRO A 14 25.64 -36.94 25.68
N GLU A 15 25.10 -37.71 24.73
CA GLU A 15 25.28 -37.45 23.31
C GLU A 15 25.01 -35.97 23.22
N PRO A 16 25.99 -35.14 22.82
CA PRO A 16 25.79 -33.71 22.83
C PRO A 16 24.55 -33.56 22.00
N ALA A 17 23.43 -33.25 22.66
CA ALA A 17 22.17 -33.09 21.99
C ALA A 17 22.55 -32.01 21.00
N ILE A 18 22.71 -32.38 19.74
CA ILE A 18 22.85 -31.44 18.67
C ILE A 18 21.48 -30.82 18.77
N ALA A 19 21.42 -29.74 19.54
CA ALA A 19 20.31 -28.83 19.58
C ALA A 19 20.30 -28.42 18.13
N SER A 20 19.54 -29.19 17.34
CA SER A 20 19.20 -28.82 15.99
C SER A 20 18.68 -27.44 16.26
N ARG A 21 19.44 -26.44 15.82
CA ARG A 21 18.86 -25.12 15.71
C ARG A 21 17.79 -25.42 14.68
N VAL A 22 16.58 -25.74 15.16
CA VAL A 22 15.39 -25.64 14.38
C VAL A 22 15.48 -24.19 13.97
N SER A 23 16.01 -23.96 12.78
CA SER A 23 15.97 -22.68 12.12
C SER A 23 14.48 -22.46 12.05
N GLU A 24 13.91 -21.80 13.06
CA GLU A 24 12.52 -21.39 13.04
C GLU A 24 12.40 -20.64 11.72
N TYR A 25 11.75 -21.29 10.76
CA TYR A 25 11.61 -20.74 9.42
C TYR A 25 10.64 -19.59 9.57
N ARG A 26 11.21 -18.42 9.89
CA ARG A 26 10.43 -17.24 10.22
C ARG A 26 10.05 -16.62 8.89
N ASP A 27 8.78 -16.74 8.54
CA ASP A 27 8.27 -16.17 7.31
C ASP A 27 8.68 -14.69 7.23
N ARG A 28 9.30 -14.34 6.11
CA ARG A 28 9.78 -12.98 5.85
C ARG A 28 8.60 -12.05 5.57
N VAL A 29 7.48 -12.60 5.11
CA VAL A 29 6.27 -11.85 4.79
C VAL A 29 5.25 -12.06 5.90
N ARG A 30 4.73 -10.98 6.49
CA ARG A 30 3.76 -11.03 7.58
C ARG A 30 2.42 -10.48 7.14
N TRP A 31 1.53 -11.36 6.69
CA TRP A 31 0.23 -11.00 6.13
C TRP A 31 -0.70 -10.24 7.09
N GLY A 32 -0.77 -10.63 8.37
CA GLY A 32 -1.62 -9.91 9.34
C GLY A 32 -1.28 -8.41 9.44
N PRO A 33 0.00 -8.05 9.70
CA PRO A 33 0.46 -6.67 9.65
C PRO A 33 0.31 -5.97 8.30
N ILE A 34 0.47 -6.67 7.17
CA ILE A 34 0.23 -6.11 5.84
C ILE A 34 -1.23 -5.69 5.69
N ILE A 35 -2.18 -6.56 6.04
CA ILE A 35 -3.62 -6.27 5.98
C ILE A 35 -3.96 -5.06 6.87
N SER A 36 -3.42 -5.02 8.10
CA SER A 36 -3.60 -3.87 9.00
C SER A 36 -3.10 -2.57 8.37
N GLY A 37 -1.89 -2.56 7.78
CA GLY A 37 -1.35 -1.37 7.13
C GLY A 37 -2.13 -0.96 5.88
N VAL A 38 -2.64 -1.91 5.09
CA VAL A 38 -3.51 -1.62 3.94
C VAL A 38 -4.80 -0.94 4.40
N LEU A 39 -5.45 -1.46 5.44
CA LEU A 39 -6.66 -0.85 6.01
C LEU A 39 -6.40 0.57 6.53
N VAL A 40 -5.29 0.78 7.24
CA VAL A 40 -4.92 2.12 7.72
C VAL A 40 -4.58 3.06 6.56
N ALA A 41 -3.90 2.59 5.52
CA ALA A 41 -3.61 3.38 4.33
C ALA A 41 -4.92 3.83 3.66
N LEU A 42 -5.88 2.91 3.45
CA LEU A 42 -7.18 3.25 2.85
C LEU A 42 -7.98 4.22 3.72
N ALA A 43 -8.04 4.00 5.04
CA ALA A 43 -8.73 4.91 5.95
C ALA A 43 -8.10 6.31 5.94
N THR A 44 -6.77 6.39 5.97
CA THR A 44 -6.02 7.65 5.91
C THR A 44 -6.25 8.35 4.57
N GLN A 45 -6.25 7.60 3.47
CA GLN A 45 -6.56 8.11 2.14
C GLN A 45 -7.94 8.76 2.12
N PHE A 46 -8.96 8.08 2.64
CA PHE A 46 -10.34 8.60 2.64
C PHE A 46 -10.47 9.89 3.45
N ILE A 47 -9.82 9.95 4.62
CA ILE A 47 -9.84 11.14 5.47
C ILE A 47 -9.14 12.32 4.76
N LEU A 48 -7.95 12.10 4.20
CA LEU A 48 -7.20 13.16 3.52
C LEU A 48 -7.88 13.63 2.23
N SER A 49 -8.42 12.71 1.43
CA SER A 49 -9.19 13.04 0.23
C SER A 49 -10.46 13.82 0.58
N SER A 50 -11.18 13.44 1.65
CA SER A 50 -12.33 14.19 2.14
C SER A 50 -11.93 15.59 2.61
N LEU A 51 -10.81 15.72 3.34
CA LEU A 51 -10.30 17.00 3.83
C LEU A 51 -9.95 17.94 2.66
N PHE A 52 -9.13 17.48 1.71
CA PHE A 52 -8.78 18.29 0.54
C PHE A 52 -9.99 18.60 -0.33
N GLY A 53 -10.92 17.66 -0.47
CA GLY A 53 -12.19 17.88 -1.14
C GLY A 53 -13.03 18.98 -0.46
N ALA A 54 -13.13 18.96 0.88
CA ALA A 54 -13.85 19.97 1.64
C ALA A 54 -13.20 21.35 1.52
N ILE A 55 -11.88 21.43 1.58
CA ILE A 55 -11.13 22.67 1.35
C ILE A 55 -11.39 23.18 -0.08
N GLY A 56 -11.25 22.31 -1.08
CA GLY A 56 -11.50 22.66 -2.49
C GLY A 56 -12.93 23.16 -2.71
N ALA A 57 -13.93 22.43 -2.21
CA ALA A 57 -15.33 22.83 -2.30
C ALA A 57 -15.61 24.17 -1.59
N GLY A 58 -15.05 24.37 -0.39
CA GLY A 58 -15.17 25.62 0.35
C GLY A 58 -14.60 26.81 -0.41
N THR A 59 -13.42 26.66 -1.02
CA THR A 59 -12.81 27.73 -1.84
C THR A 59 -13.66 28.08 -3.05
N ILE A 60 -14.31 27.09 -3.67
CA ILE A 60 -15.23 27.31 -4.80
C ILE A 60 -16.48 28.06 -4.33
N ALA A 61 -17.10 27.60 -3.23
CA ALA A 61 -18.30 28.19 -2.66
C ALA A 61 -18.13 29.67 -2.28
N GLN A 62 -16.94 30.07 -1.85
CA GLN A 62 -16.63 31.46 -1.47
C GLN A 62 -16.16 32.34 -2.64
N SER A 63 -15.90 31.76 -3.82
CA SER A 63 -15.23 32.49 -4.91
C SER A 63 -16.10 33.47 -5.67
N GLY A 64 -17.43 33.41 -5.55
CA GLY A 64 -18.40 34.33 -6.18
C GLY A 64 -18.37 34.38 -7.72
N ALA A 65 -17.45 33.67 -8.37
CA ALA A 65 -17.21 33.71 -9.80
C ALA A 65 -17.84 32.49 -10.49
N PRO A 66 -18.51 32.67 -11.65
CA PRO A 66 -18.90 31.54 -12.48
C PRO A 66 -17.64 30.77 -12.90
N ARG A 67 -17.52 29.51 -12.50
CA ARG A 67 -16.42 28.63 -12.93
C ARG A 67 -16.97 27.44 -13.70
N THR A 68 -16.38 27.20 -14.86
CA THR A 68 -16.41 25.89 -15.51
C THR A 68 -15.33 25.00 -14.87
N ILE A 69 -15.40 23.67 -15.03
CA ILE A 69 -14.29 22.79 -14.69
C ILE A 69 -13.14 23.13 -15.64
N THR A 70 -12.32 24.11 -15.26
CA THR A 70 -11.14 24.49 -16.03
C THR A 70 -10.02 23.46 -15.79
N PRO A 71 -9.09 23.30 -16.73
CA PRO A 71 -7.93 22.42 -16.56
C PRO A 71 -7.18 22.67 -15.24
N GLU A 72 -7.11 23.93 -14.78
CA GLU A 72 -6.46 24.30 -13.51
C GLU A 72 -7.09 23.64 -12.28
N ILE A 73 -8.43 23.51 -12.25
CA ILE A 73 -9.13 22.84 -11.14
C ILE A 73 -8.82 21.34 -11.16
N ALA A 74 -8.83 20.72 -12.34
CA ALA A 74 -8.51 19.30 -12.48
C ALA A 74 -7.06 18.99 -12.08
N THR A 75 -6.11 19.85 -12.46
CA THR A 75 -4.70 19.73 -12.07
C THR A 75 -4.51 19.86 -10.56
N ASN A 76 -5.19 20.82 -9.91
CA ASN A 76 -5.12 20.97 -8.45
C ASN A 76 -5.67 19.76 -7.71
N VAL A 77 -6.83 19.22 -8.13
CA VAL A 77 -7.42 18.03 -7.50
C VAL A 77 -6.49 16.82 -7.67
N GLY A 78 -5.90 16.63 -8.86
CA GLY A 78 -4.95 15.55 -9.13
C GLY A 78 -3.68 15.63 -8.26
N LEU A 79 -3.15 16.84 -8.08
CA LEU A 79 -1.97 17.07 -7.24
C LEU A 79 -2.24 16.74 -5.77
N TRP A 80 -3.30 17.30 -5.18
CA TRP A 80 -3.64 17.05 -3.77
C TRP A 80 -4.03 15.60 -3.50
N SER A 81 -4.68 14.93 -4.46
CA SER A 81 -5.00 13.50 -4.36
C SER A 81 -3.74 12.65 -4.36
N THR A 82 -2.73 13.03 -5.14
CA THR A 82 -1.42 12.37 -5.16
C THR A 82 -0.71 12.58 -3.82
N VAL A 83 -0.72 13.80 -3.26
CA VAL A 83 -0.14 14.08 -1.94
C VAL A 83 -0.81 13.24 -0.84
N ALA A 84 -2.15 13.15 -0.85
CA ALA A 84 -2.89 12.27 0.07
C ALA A 84 -2.43 10.81 -0.04
N LEU A 85 -2.26 10.31 -1.27
CA LEU A 85 -1.84 8.94 -1.55
C LEU A 85 -0.42 8.65 -1.06
N LEU A 86 0.51 9.60 -1.23
CA LEU A 86 1.86 9.44 -0.71
C LEU A 86 1.87 9.38 0.82
N ILE A 87 1.13 10.26 1.49
CA ILE A 87 1.04 10.28 2.95
C ILE A 87 0.38 9.00 3.47
N SER A 88 -0.70 8.54 2.84
CA SER A 88 -1.43 7.36 3.26
C SER A 88 -0.61 6.07 3.12
N LEU A 89 0.13 5.93 2.01
CA LEU A 89 1.05 4.80 1.81
C LEU A 89 2.23 4.82 2.77
N PHE A 90 2.77 6.00 3.09
CA PHE A 90 3.80 6.14 4.12
C PHE A 90 3.30 5.61 5.47
N ILE A 91 2.12 6.07 5.90
CA ILE A 91 1.52 5.65 7.17
C ILE A 91 1.19 4.15 7.15
N GLY A 92 0.68 3.63 6.04
CA GLY A 92 0.42 2.19 5.88
C GLY A 92 1.69 1.35 6.04
N GLY A 93 2.76 1.70 5.32
CA GLY A 93 4.06 1.03 5.43
C GLY A 93 4.64 1.09 6.85
N TRP A 94 4.51 2.24 7.50
CA TRP A 94 4.89 2.44 8.90
C TRP A 94 4.10 1.52 9.84
N VAL A 95 2.78 1.44 9.70
CA VAL A 95 1.92 0.56 10.51
C VAL A 95 2.26 -0.91 10.29
N THR A 96 2.44 -1.34 9.04
CA THR A 96 2.76 -2.75 8.73
C THR A 96 4.03 -3.21 9.42
N THR A 97 5.09 -2.41 9.38
CA THR A 97 6.35 -2.79 10.02
C THR A 97 6.32 -2.60 11.54
N ARG A 98 5.56 -1.63 12.05
CA ARG A 98 5.34 -1.45 13.49
C ARG A 98 4.55 -2.57 14.13
N ALA A 99 3.56 -3.12 13.42
CA ALA A 99 2.74 -4.24 13.87
C ALA A 99 3.48 -5.59 13.72
N CYS A 100 4.62 -5.61 13.04
CA CYS A 100 5.50 -6.76 13.00
C CYS A 100 6.43 -6.81 14.22
N GLY A 101 6.90 -8.01 14.56
CA GLY A 101 8.04 -8.16 15.48
C GLY A 101 9.34 -7.60 14.89
N PRO A 102 10.42 -7.55 15.69
CA PRO A 102 11.71 -7.02 15.24
C PRO A 102 12.18 -7.66 13.93
N MET A 103 12.58 -6.83 12.98
CA MET A 103 13.00 -7.27 11.64
C MET A 103 14.14 -6.42 11.11
N ASN A 104 14.94 -6.99 10.21
CA ASN A 104 15.99 -6.25 9.52
C ASN A 104 15.40 -5.33 8.43
N ARG A 105 16.23 -4.41 7.93
CA ARG A 105 15.81 -3.41 6.94
C ARG A 105 15.32 -4.02 5.62
N ASN A 106 15.93 -5.12 5.17
CA ASN A 106 15.54 -5.77 3.92
C ASN A 106 14.15 -6.42 4.02
N THR A 107 13.85 -7.05 5.15
CA THR A 107 12.52 -7.59 5.45
C THR A 107 11.49 -6.48 5.59
N ALA A 108 11.85 -5.33 6.17
CA ALA A 108 10.98 -4.17 6.24
C ALA A 108 10.62 -3.64 4.84
N LEU A 109 11.62 -3.45 3.98
CA LEU A 109 11.42 -3.04 2.59
C LEU A 109 10.53 -4.03 1.83
N LEU A 110 10.75 -5.33 2.00
CA LEU A 110 9.93 -6.37 1.37
C LEU A 110 8.46 -6.25 1.81
N ASN A 111 8.18 -6.14 3.11
CA ASN A 111 6.80 -6.02 3.59
C ASN A 111 6.15 -4.70 3.15
N GLY A 112 6.93 -3.60 3.07
CA GLY A 112 6.46 -2.33 2.50
C GLY A 112 6.10 -2.42 1.02
N ALA A 113 6.92 -3.10 0.22
CA ALA A 113 6.64 -3.35 -1.20
C ALA A 113 5.38 -4.22 -1.40
N ILE A 114 5.22 -5.26 -0.59
CA ILE A 114 4.04 -6.14 -0.65
C ILE A 114 2.79 -5.38 -0.22
N LEU A 115 2.87 -4.54 0.83
CA LEU A 115 1.77 -3.64 1.18
C LEU A 115 1.39 -2.75 0.00
N TRP A 116 2.35 -2.09 -0.65
CA TRP A 116 2.08 -1.22 -1.79
C TRP A 116 1.36 -1.99 -2.92
N ALA A 117 1.87 -3.18 -3.27
CA ALA A 117 1.26 -4.02 -4.30
C ALA A 117 -0.16 -4.47 -3.91
N THR A 118 -0.38 -4.80 -2.63
CA THR A 118 -1.68 -5.19 -2.10
C THR A 118 -2.65 -4.01 -2.14
N THR A 119 -2.21 -2.81 -1.76
CA THR A 119 -3.02 -1.60 -1.84
C THR A 119 -3.41 -1.30 -3.30
N LEU A 120 -2.52 -1.49 -4.26
CA LEU A 120 -2.85 -1.34 -5.69
C LEU A 120 -3.88 -2.37 -6.14
N ALA A 121 -3.73 -3.64 -5.77
CA ALA A 121 -4.68 -4.69 -6.11
C ALA A 121 -6.08 -4.41 -5.53
N VAL A 122 -6.14 -4.04 -4.25
CA VAL A 122 -7.39 -3.66 -3.58
C VAL A 122 -8.00 -2.41 -4.21
N SER A 123 -7.20 -1.39 -4.49
CA SER A 123 -7.68 -0.16 -5.13
C SER A 123 -8.21 -0.44 -6.53
N SER A 124 -7.53 -1.26 -7.33
CA SER A 124 -8.02 -1.69 -8.64
C SER A 124 -9.34 -2.44 -8.56
N PHE A 125 -9.51 -3.31 -7.56
CA PHE A 125 -10.77 -3.99 -7.31
C PHE A 125 -11.88 -2.99 -6.94
N LEU A 126 -11.61 -2.03 -6.05
CA LEU A 126 -12.57 -1.01 -5.65
C LEU A 126 -12.99 -0.12 -6.83
N LEU A 127 -12.03 0.28 -7.68
CA LEU A 127 -12.30 1.07 -8.89
C LEU A 127 -13.16 0.28 -9.89
N ALA A 128 -12.87 -1.01 -10.09
CA ALA A 128 -13.69 -1.87 -10.95
C ALA A 128 -15.14 -2.02 -10.44
N ASN A 129 -15.35 -1.91 -9.12
CA ASN A 129 -16.67 -1.95 -8.49
C ASN A 129 -17.34 -0.57 -8.34
N GLY A 130 -16.77 0.49 -8.93
CA GLY A 130 -17.42 1.80 -8.93
C GLY A 130 -17.14 2.69 -7.71
N VAL A 131 -16.17 2.35 -6.86
CA VAL A 131 -15.82 3.13 -5.67
C VAL A 131 -14.85 4.27 -6.06
N TRP A 132 -15.36 5.25 -6.81
CA TRP A 132 -14.55 6.36 -7.36
C TRP A 132 -14.39 7.53 -6.38
N GLY A 133 -15.47 7.93 -5.71
CA GLY A 133 -15.50 9.13 -4.86
C GLY A 133 -14.57 9.08 -3.66
N ALA A 134 -14.18 7.88 -3.23
CA ALA A 134 -13.32 7.69 -2.07
C ALA A 134 -11.84 8.06 -2.34
N PHE A 135 -11.41 8.12 -3.60
CA PHE A 135 -10.04 8.45 -3.99
C PHE A 135 -9.82 9.95 -4.32
N GLY A 136 -10.79 10.82 -4.03
CA GLY A 136 -10.73 12.24 -4.43
C GLY A 136 -10.92 12.44 -5.95
N VAL A 137 -11.20 11.36 -6.69
CA VAL A 137 -11.55 11.41 -8.11
C VAL A 137 -13.04 11.69 -8.20
N ALA A 138 -13.40 12.95 -8.41
CA ALA A 138 -14.73 13.33 -8.84
C ALA A 138 -14.94 12.87 -10.29
N ALA A 139 -15.19 11.58 -10.49
CA ALA A 139 -15.69 11.10 -11.78
C ALA A 139 -17.20 11.40 -11.85
N PRO A 140 -17.69 12.14 -12.85
CA PRO A 140 -19.12 12.23 -13.10
C PRO A 140 -19.63 10.86 -13.58
N ASN A 141 -19.96 9.96 -12.65
CA ASN A 141 -20.72 8.70 -12.85
C ASN A 141 -20.51 7.94 -14.18
N THR A 142 -19.31 7.97 -14.77
CA THR A 142 -19.09 7.45 -16.14
C THR A 142 -19.24 5.94 -16.22
N ALA A 143 -19.04 5.21 -15.11
CA ALA A 143 -19.28 3.77 -15.03
C ALA A 143 -20.78 3.41 -15.12
N VAL A 144 -21.69 4.30 -14.70
CA VAL A 144 -23.14 4.13 -14.92
C VAL A 144 -23.51 4.46 -16.37
N VAL A 145 -22.81 5.41 -17.00
CA VAL A 145 -23.07 5.80 -18.39
C VAL A 145 -22.69 4.67 -19.37
N ILE A 146 -21.56 3.97 -19.19
CA ILE A 146 -21.12 2.93 -20.13
C ILE A 146 -22.08 1.72 -20.15
N ASN A 147 -22.68 1.36 -19.01
CA ASN A 147 -23.69 0.29 -18.94
C ASN A 147 -25.09 0.74 -19.39
N GLN A 148 -25.29 2.04 -19.65
CA GLN A 148 -26.55 2.62 -20.10
C GLN A 148 -26.52 3.11 -21.55
N VAL A 149 -25.38 2.99 -22.26
CA VAL A 149 -25.36 3.20 -23.72
C VAL A 149 -25.95 1.97 -24.39
N PRO A 150 -27.13 2.04 -25.03
CA PRO A 150 -27.64 0.92 -25.81
C PRO A 150 -26.61 0.58 -26.88
N GLN A 151 -26.25 -0.69 -27.00
CA GLN A 151 -25.20 -1.21 -27.90
C GLN A 151 -25.40 -0.86 -29.39
N GLN A 152 -26.55 -0.29 -29.74
CA GLN A 152 -26.94 0.19 -31.06
C GLN A 152 -26.51 1.64 -31.36
N ASN A 153 -26.08 2.42 -30.36
CA ASN A 153 -25.75 3.84 -30.49
C ASN A 153 -24.32 4.16 -30.02
N LEU A 154 -23.34 3.34 -30.41
CA LEU A 154 -21.93 3.67 -30.20
C LEU A 154 -21.58 4.89 -31.06
N PRO A 155 -21.18 6.03 -30.47
CA PRO A 155 -20.74 7.19 -31.23
C PRO A 155 -19.61 6.75 -32.16
N ARG A 156 -19.73 7.01 -33.48
CA ARG A 156 -18.60 6.87 -34.39
C ARG A 156 -17.54 7.87 -33.96
N LEU A 157 -16.56 7.42 -33.18
CA LEU A 157 -15.41 8.23 -32.81
C LEU A 157 -14.72 8.65 -34.11
N THR A 158 -14.65 9.96 -34.37
CA THR A 158 -13.83 10.45 -35.47
C THR A 158 -12.38 10.05 -35.21
N ALA A 159 -11.57 9.90 -36.28
CA ALA A 159 -10.15 9.59 -36.12
C ALA A 159 -9.41 10.61 -35.22
N GLU A 160 -9.92 11.83 -35.17
CA GLU A 160 -9.45 12.91 -34.29
C GLU A 160 -9.81 12.64 -32.83
N GLN A 161 -11.09 12.34 -32.51
CA GLN A 161 -11.49 11.97 -31.14
C GLN A 161 -10.75 10.72 -30.63
N ALA A 162 -10.52 9.72 -31.49
CA ALA A 162 -9.76 8.53 -31.12
C ALA A 162 -8.31 8.86 -30.77
N ARG A 163 -7.67 9.78 -31.52
CA ARG A 163 -6.30 10.25 -31.22
C ARG A 163 -6.24 11.05 -29.92
N ASP A 164 -7.21 11.92 -29.67
CA ASP A 164 -7.26 12.73 -28.44
C ASP A 164 -7.48 11.87 -27.20
N ILE A 165 -8.40 10.91 -27.27
CA ILE A 165 -8.64 9.95 -26.18
C ILE A 165 -7.39 9.09 -25.96
N ALA A 166 -6.75 8.59 -27.03
CA ALA A 166 -5.52 7.81 -26.92
C ALA A 166 -4.38 8.62 -26.30
N ALA A 167 -4.22 9.89 -26.69
CA ALA A 167 -3.20 10.78 -26.13
C ALA A 167 -3.47 11.10 -24.65
N ALA A 168 -4.72 11.38 -24.29
CA ALA A 168 -5.11 11.61 -22.89
C ALA A 168 -4.92 10.35 -22.04
N THR A 169 -5.32 9.19 -22.54
CA THR A 169 -5.15 7.89 -21.88
C THR A 169 -3.67 7.57 -21.70
N SER A 170 -2.85 7.77 -22.74
CA SER A 170 -1.39 7.58 -22.68
C SER A 170 -0.77 8.45 -21.58
N ARG A 171 -1.11 9.75 -21.55
CA ARG A 171 -0.64 10.67 -20.50
C ARG A 171 -1.09 10.22 -19.11
N ALA A 172 -2.34 9.81 -18.95
CA ALA A 172 -2.87 9.32 -17.69
C ALA A 172 -2.14 8.05 -17.21
N LEU A 173 -1.87 7.10 -18.11
CA LEU A 173 -1.12 5.89 -17.80
C LEU A 173 0.33 6.19 -17.41
N LEU A 174 1.00 7.13 -18.09
CA LEU A 174 2.35 7.55 -17.73
C LEU A 174 2.38 8.20 -16.34
N TRP A 175 1.42 9.08 -16.06
CA TRP A 175 1.27 9.69 -14.74
C TRP A 175 0.95 8.65 -13.66
N PHE A 176 0.14 7.65 -13.98
CA PHE A 176 -0.13 6.53 -13.09
C PHE A 176 1.15 5.75 -12.76
N VAL A 177 1.97 5.41 -13.76
CA VAL A 177 3.25 4.72 -13.54
C VAL A 177 4.16 5.55 -12.63
N PHE A 178 4.31 6.85 -12.95
CA PHE A 178 5.13 7.75 -12.15
C PHE A 178 4.62 7.88 -10.70
N GLY A 179 3.33 8.12 -10.53
CA GLY A 179 2.69 8.21 -9.20
C GLY A 179 2.77 6.90 -8.42
N SER A 180 2.67 5.76 -9.10
CA SER A 180 2.79 4.43 -8.50
C SER A 180 4.19 4.16 -7.97
N LEU A 181 5.24 4.56 -8.70
CA LEU A 181 6.63 4.49 -8.24
C LEU A 181 6.90 5.41 -7.05
N LEU A 182 6.35 6.62 -7.05
CA LEU A 182 6.42 7.52 -5.88
C LEU A 182 5.69 6.91 -4.68
N GLY A 183 4.52 6.29 -4.90
CA GLY A 183 3.78 5.57 -3.88
C GLY A 183 4.58 4.41 -3.29
N LEU A 184 5.27 3.63 -4.13
CA LEU A 184 6.17 2.58 -3.68
C LEU A 184 7.28 3.17 -2.81
N ALA A 185 7.97 4.21 -3.27
CA ALA A 185 9.02 4.88 -2.50
C ALA A 185 8.49 5.35 -1.13
N SER A 186 7.28 5.91 -1.10
CA SER A 186 6.63 6.35 0.13
C SER A 186 6.34 5.21 1.11
N ALA A 187 5.77 4.11 0.61
CA ALA A 187 5.50 2.92 1.41
C ALA A 187 6.80 2.29 1.96
N LEU A 188 7.86 2.25 1.16
CA LEU A 188 9.18 1.77 1.56
C LEU A 188 9.79 2.66 2.65
N MET A 189 9.71 3.98 2.50
CA MET A 189 10.18 4.92 3.52
C MET A 189 9.42 4.71 4.83
N GLY A 190 8.09 4.62 4.78
CA GLY A 190 7.26 4.33 5.95
C GLY A 190 7.66 3.03 6.63
N ALA A 191 7.86 1.97 5.84
CA ALA A 191 8.26 0.66 6.33
C ALA A 191 9.64 0.67 7.01
N VAL A 192 10.62 1.39 6.45
CA VAL A 192 11.95 1.51 7.08
C VAL A 192 11.87 2.29 8.40
N VAL A 193 11.06 3.36 8.45
CA VAL A 193 10.88 4.17 9.65
C VAL A 193 10.11 3.42 10.74
N GLY A 194 9.18 2.54 10.37
CA GLY A 194 8.38 1.75 11.32
C GLY A 194 9.12 0.52 11.88
N ALA A 195 10.16 0.04 11.19
CA ALA A 195 10.89 -1.17 11.56
C ALA A 195 11.68 -1.00 12.88
N ARG A 196 11.65 -2.05 13.71
CA ARG A 196 12.47 -2.16 14.92
C ARG A 196 13.57 -3.19 14.72
N THR A 197 14.81 -2.81 14.99
CA THR A 197 15.98 -3.70 14.84
C THR A 197 15.96 -4.82 15.88
N PRO A 198 16.22 -6.10 15.51
CA PRO A 198 16.41 -7.17 16.46
C PRO A 198 17.59 -6.88 17.38
N ARG A 199 17.41 -7.03 18.69
CA ARG A 199 18.54 -6.96 19.65
C ARG A 199 19.41 -8.19 19.45
N THR A 200 20.67 -8.00 19.08
CA THR A 200 21.67 -9.06 19.12
C THR A 200 22.07 -9.25 20.58
N ASN A 201 21.49 -10.26 21.25
CA ASN A 201 22.03 -10.71 22.53
C ASN A 201 23.37 -11.41 22.25
N SER A 202 24.47 -10.67 22.33
CA SER A 202 25.81 -11.25 22.44
C SER A 202 25.90 -11.91 23.82
N TYR A 203 25.62 -13.20 23.87
CA TYR A 203 26.00 -14.05 25.00
C TYR A 203 27.53 -14.10 25.00
N ASN A 204 28.16 -13.38 25.94
CA ASN A 204 29.60 -13.46 26.14
C ASN A 204 29.83 -14.66 27.09
N PRO A 205 30.48 -15.75 26.63
CA PRO A 205 30.75 -16.94 27.44
C PRO A 205 31.74 -16.68 28.57
#